data_AF-R1FE14-F1
#
_entry.id   AF-R1FE14-F1
#
_cell.length_a   1.000
_cell.length_b   1.000
_cell.length_c   1.000
_cell.angle_alpha   90.00
_cell.angle_beta   90.00
_cell.angle_gamma   90.00
#
_symmetry.space_group_name_H-M   'P 1'
#
loop_
_entity.id
_entity.type
_entity.pdbx_description
1 polymer ?
#
loop_
_entity_poly.entity_id
_entity_poly.type
_entity_poly.pdbx_seq_one_letter_code
_entity_poly.pdbx_strand_id
1 'polypeptide(L)'
;MKTDTSDPAKLQARIKELEAQVKELEKGRMSFEPGMLALSRMSTYDARMSQRKSAVDGVPHVGTTSTNAACMSLITTMVGSGVLGFPALFAKGGWCITGPLLFINGLAGHLSLLDMSWYEDMAEVPFGKPGIYFASFMVNSFLLFLSGAYLILIGSSLEFVTNAWLPYRHWVLVLSVLFLPLVLLDDMTAIARLAGVGVAASIMY
;
A
#
# COMPACT_ATOMS: atom_id res chain seq x y z
N MET A 1 44.20 -59.87 -19.96
CA MET A 1 44.47 -58.50 -20.43
C MET A 1 44.86 -57.67 -19.20
N LYS A 2 46.16 -57.67 -18.84
CA LYS A 2 46.67 -56.92 -17.67
C LYS A 2 46.87 -55.48 -18.12
N THR A 3 46.03 -54.55 -17.66
CA THR A 3 46.21 -53.12 -17.92
C THR A 3 47.39 -52.62 -17.10
N ASP A 4 48.50 -52.40 -17.81
CA ASP A 4 49.73 -51.80 -17.30
C ASP A 4 49.41 -50.41 -16.71
N THR A 5 49.34 -50.36 -15.39
CA THR A 5 48.98 -49.17 -14.59
C THR A 5 50.21 -48.58 -13.88
N SER A 6 51.42 -49.06 -14.21
CA SER A 6 52.63 -48.67 -13.48
C SER A 6 53.34 -47.41 -14.00
N ASP A 7 52.85 -46.79 -15.08
CA ASP A 7 53.46 -45.59 -15.64
C ASP A 7 52.91 -44.31 -14.96
N PRO A 8 53.68 -43.67 -14.06
CA PRO A 8 53.20 -42.52 -13.27
C PRO A 8 52.86 -41.31 -14.15
N ALA A 9 53.45 -41.20 -15.35
CA ALA A 9 53.18 -40.10 -16.27
C ALA A 9 51.74 -40.16 -16.83
N LYS A 10 51.25 -41.37 -17.11
CA LYS A 10 49.89 -41.58 -17.63
C LYS A 10 48.82 -41.32 -16.56
N LEU A 11 49.18 -41.54 -15.30
CA LEU A 11 48.30 -41.26 -14.15
C LEU A 11 48.14 -39.75 -13.94
N GLN A 12 49.23 -38.98 -14.04
CA GLN A 12 49.15 -37.51 -13.91
C GLN A 12 48.39 -36.84 -15.06
N ALA A 13 48.51 -37.37 -16.28
CA ALA A 13 47.74 -36.87 -17.42
C ALA A 13 46.22 -37.03 -17.19
N ARG A 14 45.79 -38.18 -16.66
CA ARG A 14 44.39 -38.44 -16.32
C ARG A 14 43.86 -37.56 -15.19
N ILE A 15 44.68 -37.27 -14.18
CA ILE A 15 44.30 -36.38 -13.08
C ILE A 15 44.02 -34.96 -13.62
N LYS A 16 44.90 -34.43 -14.48
CA LYS A 16 44.69 -33.12 -15.10
C LYS A 16 43.45 -33.07 -16.00
N GLU A 17 43.18 -34.14 -16.74
CA GLU A 17 41.99 -34.25 -17.57
C GLU A 17 40.71 -34.26 -16.72
N LEU A 18 40.71 -34.99 -15.59
CA LEU A 18 39.60 -35.01 -14.65
C LEU A 18 39.39 -33.66 -13.96
N GLU A 19 40.45 -32.97 -13.55
CA GLU A 19 40.35 -31.62 -12.97
C GLU A 19 39.74 -30.61 -13.96
N ALA A 20 40.10 -30.71 -15.25
CA ALA A 20 39.51 -29.87 -16.28
C ALA A 20 38.00 -30.15 -16.48
N GLN A 21 37.60 -31.42 -16.45
CA GLN A 21 36.18 -31.81 -16.56
C GLN A 21 35.36 -31.35 -15.35
N VAL A 22 35.90 -31.45 -14.13
CA VAL A 22 35.24 -30.95 -12.91
C VAL A 22 35.04 -29.44 -12.98
N LYS A 23 36.03 -28.71 -13.48
CA LYS A 23 35.94 -27.24 -13.60
C LYS A 23 34.90 -26.77 -14.61
N GLU A 24 34.73 -27.48 -15.72
CA GLU A 24 33.65 -27.22 -16.68
C GLU A 24 32.26 -27.56 -16.09
N LEU A 25 32.15 -28.63 -15.31
CA LEU A 25 30.91 -28.97 -14.61
C LEU A 25 30.54 -27.95 -13.53
N GLU A 26 31.50 -27.43 -12.76
CA GLU A 26 31.25 -26.37 -11.78
C GLU A 26 30.81 -25.07 -12.45
N LYS A 27 31.41 -24.72 -13.59
CA LYS A 27 31.02 -23.55 -14.38
C LYS A 27 29.60 -23.66 -14.92
N GLY A 28 29.18 -24.85 -15.35
CA GLY A 28 27.80 -25.13 -15.74
C GLY A 28 26.81 -25.05 -14.56
N ARG A 29 27.22 -25.51 -13.38
CA ARG A 29 26.36 -25.52 -12.17
C ARG A 29 26.08 -24.11 -11.64
N MET A 30 27.05 -23.20 -11.70
CA MET A 30 26.86 -21.81 -11.26
C MET A 30 25.90 -21.00 -12.15
N SER A 31 25.69 -21.41 -13.40
CA SER A 31 24.73 -20.76 -14.31
C SER A 31 23.26 -21.14 -14.02
N PHE A 32 23.03 -22.29 -13.37
CA PHE A 32 21.70 -22.87 -13.18
C PHE A 32 21.02 -22.45 -11.86
N GLU A 33 21.80 -22.14 -10.81
CA GLU A 33 21.26 -21.72 -9.51
C GLU A 33 20.43 -20.43 -9.51
N PRO A 34 20.79 -19.36 -10.26
CA PRO A 34 20.04 -18.10 -10.23
C PRO A 34 18.60 -18.28 -10.72
N GLY A 35 18.41 -19.11 -11.74
CA GLY A 35 17.09 -19.39 -12.32
C GLY A 35 16.19 -20.25 -11.42
N MET A 36 16.74 -21.27 -10.77
CA MET A 36 15.98 -22.08 -9.80
C MET A 36 15.61 -21.28 -8.55
N LEU A 37 16.48 -20.39 -8.08
CA LEU A 37 16.17 -19.50 -6.96
C LEU A 37 15.01 -18.57 -7.30
N ALA A 38 14.99 -18.01 -8.51
CA ALA A 38 13.87 -17.18 -8.98
C ALA A 38 12.56 -17.98 -9.07
N LEU A 39 12.60 -19.19 -9.64
CA LEU A 39 11.42 -20.05 -9.76
C LEU A 39 10.89 -20.52 -8.39
N SER A 40 11.76 -20.86 -7.44
CA SER A 40 11.33 -21.24 -6.09
C SER A 40 10.66 -20.05 -5.37
N ARG A 41 11.19 -18.84 -5.52
CA ARG A 41 10.59 -17.62 -4.96
C ARG A 41 9.22 -17.35 -5.57
N MET A 42 9.09 -17.53 -6.88
CA MET A 42 7.83 -17.33 -7.59
C MET A 42 6.77 -18.35 -7.18
N SER A 43 7.13 -19.64 -7.06
CA SER A 43 6.24 -20.68 -6.54
C SER A 43 5.81 -20.42 -5.08
N THR A 44 6.74 -19.94 -4.24
CA THR A 44 6.42 -19.59 -2.84
C THR A 44 5.51 -18.36 -2.76
N TYR A 45 5.66 -17.41 -3.69
CA TYR A 45 4.80 -16.23 -3.80
C TYR A 45 3.37 -16.61 -4.20
N ASP A 46 3.24 -17.50 -5.20
CA ASP A 46 1.94 -17.96 -5.70
C ASP A 46 1.18 -18.76 -4.63
N ALA A 47 1.89 -19.60 -3.87
CA ALA A 47 1.32 -20.31 -2.72
C ALA A 47 0.79 -19.34 -1.64
N ARG A 48 1.50 -18.24 -1.36
CA ARG A 48 1.04 -17.21 -0.41
C ARG A 48 -0.14 -16.39 -0.94
N MET A 49 -0.17 -16.11 -2.24
CA MET A 49 -1.31 -15.46 -2.89
C MET A 49 -2.56 -16.32 -2.82
N SER A 50 -2.43 -17.62 -3.10
CA SER A 50 -3.53 -18.59 -2.96
C SER A 50 -4.00 -18.70 -1.49
N GLN A 51 -3.09 -18.67 -0.53
CA GLN A 51 -3.42 -18.74 0.90
C GLN A 51 -4.07 -17.45 1.41
N ARG A 52 -3.64 -16.26 0.94
CA ARG A 52 -4.35 -14.99 1.21
C ARG A 52 -5.75 -14.98 0.59
N LYS A 53 -5.89 -15.47 -0.64
CA LYS A 53 -7.20 -15.56 -1.31
C LYS A 53 -8.17 -16.47 -0.54
N SER A 54 -7.67 -17.64 -0.10
CA SER A 54 -8.42 -18.59 0.72
C SER A 54 -8.78 -18.03 2.11
N ALA A 55 -7.90 -17.23 2.71
CA ALA A 55 -8.17 -16.56 3.98
C ALA A 55 -9.22 -15.44 3.83
N VAL A 56 -9.22 -14.74 2.69
CA VAL A 56 -10.26 -13.75 2.32
C VAL A 56 -11.60 -14.44 2.07
N ASP A 57 -11.61 -15.59 1.40
CA ASP A 57 -12.83 -16.37 1.12
C ASP A 57 -13.45 -16.99 2.40
N GLY A 58 -12.66 -17.13 3.48
CA GLY A 58 -13.11 -17.62 4.78
C GLY A 58 -13.65 -16.53 5.72
N VAL A 59 -13.52 -15.25 5.38
CA VAL A 59 -14.17 -14.17 6.10
C VAL A 59 -15.65 -14.17 5.67
N PRO A 60 -16.63 -14.26 6.60
CA PRO A 60 -18.04 -14.16 6.24
C PRO A 60 -18.23 -12.92 5.37
N HIS A 61 -18.88 -13.06 4.23
CA HIS A 61 -19.06 -12.05 3.17
C HIS A 61 -19.52 -10.69 3.74
N VAL A 62 -18.60 -9.87 4.26
CA VAL A 62 -18.93 -8.55 4.82
C VAL A 62 -19.00 -7.57 3.66
N GLY A 63 -20.23 -7.37 3.17
CA GLY A 63 -20.59 -6.30 2.25
C GLY A 63 -20.33 -6.62 0.78
N THR A 64 -21.40 -6.87 0.03
CA THR A 64 -21.43 -6.77 -1.44
C THR A 64 -21.34 -5.30 -1.87
N THR A 65 -20.29 -4.60 -1.45
CA THR A 65 -20.07 -3.22 -1.86
C THR A 65 -19.64 -3.23 -3.32
N SER A 66 -20.55 -2.78 -4.19
CA SER A 66 -20.27 -2.63 -5.62
C SER A 66 -18.98 -1.82 -5.81
N THR A 67 -18.12 -2.22 -6.75
CA THR A 67 -16.89 -1.50 -7.13
C THR A 67 -17.16 -0.01 -7.35
N ASN A 68 -18.34 0.32 -7.87
CA ASN A 68 -18.75 1.71 -8.09
C ASN A 68 -18.91 2.49 -6.78
N ALA A 69 -19.47 1.86 -5.73
CA ALA A 69 -19.62 2.49 -4.42
C ALA A 69 -18.27 2.69 -3.72
N ALA A 70 -17.36 1.72 -3.85
CA ALA A 70 -15.99 1.85 -3.35
C ALA A 70 -15.24 2.99 -4.08
N CYS A 71 -15.36 3.05 -5.41
CA CYS A 71 -14.73 4.09 -6.23
C CYS A 71 -15.26 5.49 -5.87
N MET A 72 -16.58 5.64 -5.71
CA MET A 72 -17.19 6.91 -5.29
C MET A 72 -16.75 7.34 -3.89
N SER A 73 -16.57 6.40 -2.96
CA SER A 73 -16.07 6.69 -1.61
C SER A 73 -14.61 7.15 -1.64
N LEU A 74 -13.79 6.52 -2.49
CA LEU A 74 -12.41 6.95 -2.74
C LEU A 74 -12.34 8.34 -3.35
N ILE A 75 -13.13 8.62 -4.39
CA ILE A 75 -13.21 9.94 -5.02
C ILE A 75 -13.63 10.99 -3.98
N THR A 76 -14.67 10.71 -3.20
CA THR A 76 -15.14 11.64 -2.15
C THR A 76 -14.05 11.93 -1.12
N THR A 77 -13.27 10.91 -0.74
CA THR A 77 -12.15 11.07 0.21
C THR A 77 -11.00 11.87 -0.39
N MET A 78 -10.66 11.62 -1.66
CA MET A 78 -9.64 12.38 -2.39
C MET A 78 -10.04 13.85 -2.57
N VAL A 79 -11.30 14.10 -2.96
CA VAL A 79 -11.83 15.47 -3.12
C VAL A 79 -11.90 16.16 -1.77
N GLY A 80 -12.43 15.50 -0.73
CA GLY A 80 -12.52 16.07 0.62
C GLY A 80 -11.17 16.50 1.17
N SER A 81 -10.12 15.70 0.95
CA SER A 81 -8.78 16.01 1.49
C SER A 81 -8.07 17.05 0.63
N GLY A 82 -8.24 16.97 -0.69
CA GLY A 82 -7.68 17.91 -1.63
C GLY A 82 -8.21 19.33 -1.44
N VAL A 83 -9.53 19.49 -1.32
CA VAL A 83 -10.20 20.81 -1.26
C VAL A 83 -9.77 21.63 -0.05
N LEU A 84 -9.38 21.01 1.05
CA LEU A 84 -8.94 21.73 2.26
C LEU A 84 -7.51 22.26 2.14
N GLY A 85 -6.62 21.49 1.51
CA GLY A 85 -5.22 21.87 1.32
C GLY A 85 -5.01 22.81 0.12
N PHE A 86 -5.85 22.70 -0.91
CA PHE A 86 -5.66 23.37 -2.19
C PHE A 86 -5.57 24.89 -2.07
N PRO A 87 -6.53 25.60 -1.44
CA PRO A 87 -6.51 27.06 -1.39
C PRO A 87 -5.29 27.58 -0.63
N ALA A 88 -4.90 26.91 0.46
CA ALA A 88 -3.73 27.27 1.25
C ALA A 88 -2.41 27.06 0.48
N LEU A 89 -2.33 25.98 -0.32
CA LEU A 89 -1.20 25.73 -1.20
C LEU A 89 -1.09 26.78 -2.31
N PHE A 90 -2.19 27.14 -2.97
CA PHE A 90 -2.20 28.19 -3.99
C PHE A 90 -1.88 29.56 -3.43
N ALA A 91 -2.35 29.87 -2.21
CA ALA A 91 -2.06 31.13 -1.54
C ALA A 91 -0.56 31.28 -1.19
N LYS A 92 0.11 30.18 -0.82
CA LYS A 92 1.53 30.20 -0.43
C LYS A 92 2.50 29.98 -1.59
N GLY A 93 2.16 29.07 -2.51
CA GLY A 93 3.02 28.69 -3.63
C GLY A 93 2.80 29.52 -4.90
N GLY A 94 1.67 30.23 -4.99
CA GLY A 94 1.27 30.93 -6.21
C GLY A 94 0.91 29.96 -7.34
N TRP A 95 0.27 30.51 -8.39
CA TRP A 95 -0.23 29.71 -9.52
C TRP A 95 0.90 29.03 -10.30
N CYS A 96 2.03 29.74 -10.49
CA CYS A 96 3.13 29.28 -11.34
C CYS A 96 3.90 28.09 -10.76
N ILE A 97 3.97 27.92 -9.44
CA ILE A 97 4.71 26.82 -8.80
C ILE A 97 3.76 25.67 -8.46
N THR A 98 2.59 25.99 -7.90
CA THR A 98 1.65 24.98 -7.41
C THR A 98 1.01 24.18 -8.56
N GLY A 99 0.69 24.84 -9.68
CA GLY A 99 0.07 24.20 -10.84
C GLY A 99 0.94 23.08 -11.45
N PRO A 100 2.19 23.36 -11.86
CA PRO A 100 3.09 22.33 -12.38
C PRO A 100 3.38 21.22 -11.37
N LEU A 101 3.53 21.54 -10.08
CA LEU A 101 3.79 20.56 -9.03
C LEU A 101 2.63 19.54 -8.90
N LEU A 102 1.38 20.03 -8.95
CA LEU A 102 0.19 19.18 -8.93
C LEU A 102 0.10 18.30 -10.17
N PHE A 103 0.44 18.84 -11.34
CA PHE A 103 0.43 18.07 -12.58
C PHE A 103 1.45 16.93 -12.55
N ILE A 104 2.67 17.20 -12.08
CA ILE A 104 3.72 16.18 -11.92
C ILE A 104 3.29 15.10 -10.92
N ASN A 105 2.73 15.49 -9.77
CA ASN A 105 2.24 14.54 -8.78
C ASN A 105 1.07 13.70 -9.29
N GLY A 106 0.14 14.31 -10.03
CA GLY A 106 -0.98 13.60 -10.66
C GLY A 106 -0.51 12.60 -11.71
N LEU A 107 0.47 12.98 -12.54
CA LEU A 107 1.06 12.09 -13.55
C LEU A 107 1.81 10.92 -12.90
N ALA A 108 2.59 11.19 -11.85
CA ALA A 108 3.28 10.16 -11.07
C ALA A 108 2.26 9.19 -10.41
N GLY A 109 1.16 9.71 -9.89
CA GLY A 109 0.07 8.91 -9.33
C GLY A 109 -0.62 8.03 -10.36
N HIS A 110 -0.91 8.55 -11.56
CA HIS A 110 -1.50 7.76 -12.64
C HIS A 110 -0.58 6.64 -13.09
N LEU A 111 0.73 6.89 -13.17
CA LEU A 111 1.71 5.86 -13.51
C LEU A 111 1.79 4.77 -12.44
N SER A 112 1.65 5.17 -11.17
CA SER A 112 1.66 4.25 -10.02
C SER A 112 0.37 3.42 -9.92
N LEU A 113 -0.78 3.99 -10.33
CA LEU A 113 -2.10 3.33 -10.24
C LEU A 113 -2.27 2.12 -11.17
N LEU A 114 -1.47 2.01 -12.22
CA LEU A 114 -1.60 0.93 -13.21
C LEU A 114 -1.02 -0.42 -12.75
N ASP A 115 -0.17 -0.43 -11.73
CA ASP A 115 0.56 -1.62 -11.27
C ASP A 115 0.27 -2.04 -9.81
N MET A 116 -0.62 -1.32 -9.11
CA MET A 116 -0.81 -1.53 -7.67
C MET A 116 -1.86 -2.59 -7.37
N SER A 117 -1.43 -3.82 -7.06
CA SER A 117 -2.29 -4.78 -6.36
C SER A 117 -2.45 -4.40 -4.88
N TRP A 118 -1.38 -3.98 -4.18
CA TRP A 118 -1.42 -3.58 -2.76
C TRP A 118 -0.22 -2.66 -2.40
N TYR A 119 -0.40 -1.69 -1.50
CA TYR A 119 0.70 -0.82 -1.03
C TYR A 119 1.76 -1.60 -0.23
N GLU A 120 1.35 -2.69 0.43
CA GLU A 120 2.23 -3.57 1.20
C GLU A 120 3.27 -4.25 0.31
N ASP A 121 2.87 -4.67 -0.89
CA ASP A 121 3.74 -5.34 -1.86
C ASP A 121 4.85 -4.39 -2.36
N MET A 122 4.52 -3.10 -2.52
CA MET A 122 5.50 -2.08 -2.90
C MET A 122 6.57 -1.84 -1.84
N ALA A 123 6.24 -2.03 -0.56
CA ALA A 123 7.21 -1.93 0.52
C ALA A 123 8.03 -3.22 0.68
N GLU A 124 7.46 -4.39 0.35
CA GLU A 124 8.14 -5.67 0.45
C GLU A 124 9.30 -5.81 -0.57
N VAL A 125 9.12 -5.33 -1.81
CA VAL A 125 10.14 -5.48 -2.87
C VAL A 125 11.49 -4.82 -2.50
N PRO A 126 11.55 -3.55 -2.06
CA PRO A 126 12.81 -2.89 -1.70
C PRO A 126 13.28 -3.13 -0.26
N PHE A 127 12.36 -3.29 0.71
CA PHE A 127 12.70 -3.29 2.14
C PHE A 127 12.41 -4.63 2.85
N GLY A 128 11.78 -5.59 2.18
CA GLY A 128 11.38 -6.87 2.74
C GLY A 128 10.30 -6.73 3.83
N LYS A 129 10.19 -7.76 4.68
CA LYS A 129 9.21 -7.84 5.78
C LYS A 129 9.20 -6.64 6.75
N PRO A 130 10.34 -6.07 7.21
CA PRO A 130 10.29 -4.91 8.10
C PRO A 130 9.70 -3.67 7.39
N GLY A 131 9.86 -3.57 6.07
CA GLY A 131 9.26 -2.52 5.26
C GLY A 131 7.74 -2.49 5.32
N ILE A 132 7.10 -3.66 5.35
CA ILE A 132 5.63 -3.79 5.42
C ILE A 132 5.08 -3.20 6.73
N TYR A 133 5.72 -3.51 7.86
CA TYR A 133 5.32 -2.98 9.16
C TYR A 133 5.50 -1.46 9.22
N PHE A 134 6.61 -0.96 8.69
CA PHE A 134 6.88 0.47 8.64
C PHE A 134 5.89 1.21 7.74
N ALA A 135 5.62 0.69 6.54
CA ALA A 135 4.64 1.26 5.61
C ALA A 135 3.24 1.28 6.21
N SER A 136 2.82 0.18 6.84
CA SER A 136 1.52 0.11 7.52
C SER A 136 1.44 1.10 8.69
N PHE A 137 2.50 1.24 9.48
CA PHE A 137 2.57 2.23 10.55
C PHE A 137 2.47 3.66 10.02
N MET A 138 3.19 3.97 8.93
CA MET A 138 3.14 5.29 8.29
C MET A 138 1.76 5.62 7.73
N VAL A 139 1.14 4.69 7.00
CA VAL A 139 -0.22 4.87 6.43
C VAL A 139 -1.25 5.04 7.55
N ASN A 140 -1.21 4.20 8.59
CA ASN A 140 -2.12 4.31 9.72
C ASN A 140 -1.93 5.63 10.49
N SER A 141 -0.68 6.05 10.70
CA SER A 141 -0.38 7.34 11.34
C SER A 141 -0.93 8.49 10.50
N PHE A 142 -0.73 8.46 9.19
CA PHE A 142 -1.21 9.49 8.28
C PHE A 142 -2.73 9.57 8.25
N LEU A 143 -3.43 8.43 8.20
CA LEU A 143 -4.90 8.37 8.27
C LEU A 143 -5.42 8.92 9.60
N LEU A 144 -4.74 8.62 10.72
CA LEU A 144 -5.10 9.14 12.04
C LEU A 144 -4.93 10.66 12.11
N PHE A 145 -3.82 11.20 11.58
CA PHE A 145 -3.61 12.64 11.49
C PHE A 145 -4.65 13.33 10.61
N LEU A 146 -4.99 12.75 9.44
CA LEU A 146 -6.04 13.27 8.57
C LEU A 146 -7.39 13.30 9.29
N SER A 147 -7.76 12.22 9.99
CA SER A 147 -8.99 12.16 10.79
C SER A 147 -9.03 13.29 11.83
N GLY A 148 -7.93 13.52 12.56
CA GLY A 148 -7.82 14.64 13.50
C GLY A 148 -7.97 16.01 12.83
N ALA A 149 -7.34 16.22 11.68
CA ALA A 149 -7.45 17.47 10.93
C ALA A 149 -8.90 17.74 10.47
N TYR A 150 -9.62 16.71 10.00
CA TYR A 150 -11.03 16.83 9.65
C TYR A 150 -11.91 17.18 10.85
N LEU A 151 -11.66 16.58 12.02
CA LEU A 151 -12.42 16.92 13.24
C LEU A 151 -12.26 18.39 13.63
N ILE A 152 -11.04 18.91 13.55
CA ILE A 152 -10.74 20.33 13.82
C ILE A 152 -11.50 21.23 12.85
N LEU A 153 -11.50 20.87 11.56
CA LEU A 153 -12.20 21.63 10.53
C LEU A 153 -13.72 21.60 10.75
N ILE A 154 -14.30 20.43 10.96
CA ILE A 154 -15.74 20.28 11.25
C ILE A 154 -16.11 21.10 12.49
N GLY A 155 -15.27 21.09 13.53
CA GLY A 155 -15.43 21.93 14.71
C GLY A 155 -15.46 23.42 14.39
N SER A 156 -14.57 23.90 13.51
CA SER A 156 -14.55 25.32 13.08
C SER A 156 -15.77 25.73 12.28
N SER A 157 -16.27 24.85 11.41
CA SER A 157 -17.50 25.08 10.65
C SER A 157 -18.74 25.07 11.56
N LEU A 158 -18.78 24.18 12.56
CA LEU A 158 -19.87 24.13 13.54
C LEU A 158 -19.89 25.35 14.45
N GLU A 159 -18.74 25.86 14.88
CA GLU A 159 -18.64 27.10 15.64
C GLU A 159 -19.25 28.28 14.86
N PHE A 160 -18.95 28.39 13.56
CA PHE A 160 -19.52 29.44 12.70
C PHE A 160 -21.05 29.36 12.63
N VAL A 161 -21.62 28.15 12.53
CA VAL A 161 -23.07 27.94 12.44
C VAL A 161 -23.76 28.14 13.79
N THR A 162 -23.14 27.71 14.88
CA THR A 162 -23.76 27.65 16.23
C THR A 162 -23.33 28.78 17.17
N ASN A 163 -22.76 29.86 16.62
CA ASN A 163 -22.06 31.03 17.21
C ASN A 163 -22.71 31.69 18.47
N ALA A 164 -23.82 31.18 18.98
CA ALA A 164 -24.53 31.67 20.15
C ALA A 164 -24.54 30.71 21.37
N TRP A 165 -24.19 29.42 21.26
CA TRP A 165 -24.54 28.44 22.33
C TRP A 165 -23.36 27.76 23.04
N LEU A 166 -22.22 27.50 22.39
CA LEU A 166 -21.10 26.75 23.00
C LEU A 166 -19.74 27.21 22.47
N PRO A 167 -18.71 27.39 23.33
CA PRO A 167 -17.37 27.74 22.90
C PRO A 167 -16.66 26.58 22.18
N TYR A 168 -15.86 26.90 21.17
CA TYR A 168 -15.12 25.97 20.29
C TYR A 168 -14.57 24.72 20.97
N ARG A 169 -13.92 24.89 22.13
CA ARG A 169 -13.25 23.80 22.86
C ARG A 169 -14.20 22.65 23.20
N HIS A 170 -15.46 22.94 23.51
CA HIS A 170 -16.43 21.91 23.90
C HIS A 170 -16.95 21.15 22.67
N TRP A 171 -17.14 21.84 21.54
CA TRP A 171 -17.53 21.19 20.29
C TRP A 171 -16.49 20.18 19.82
N VAL A 172 -15.20 20.52 19.88
CA VAL A 172 -14.12 19.60 19.51
C VAL A 172 -14.08 18.38 20.43
N LEU A 173 -14.29 18.55 21.74
CA LEU A 173 -14.34 17.43 22.68
C LEU A 173 -15.55 16.51 22.43
N VAL A 174 -16.74 17.08 22.20
CA VAL A 174 -17.96 16.31 21.92
C VAL A 174 -17.80 15.53 20.62
N LEU A 175 -17.28 16.16 19.56
CA LEU A 175 -17.02 15.49 18.29
C LEU A 175 -15.97 14.39 18.44
N SER A 176 -14.90 14.62 19.20
CA SER A 176 -13.86 13.61 19.43
C SER A 176 -14.42 12.37 20.14
N VAL A 177 -15.26 12.55 21.16
CA VAL A 177 -15.93 11.45 21.88
C VAL A 177 -16.91 10.71 20.97
N LEU A 178 -17.62 11.42 20.09
CA LEU A 178 -18.58 10.84 19.16
C LEU A 178 -17.90 10.09 17.99
N PHE A 179 -16.76 10.57 17.51
CA PHE A 179 -16.03 9.95 16.41
C PHE A 179 -15.17 8.76 16.82
N LEU A 180 -14.70 8.69 18.07
CA LEU A 180 -13.94 7.56 18.58
C LEU A 180 -14.66 6.19 18.37
N PRO A 181 -15.94 6.01 18.74
CA PRO A 181 -16.66 4.76 18.48
C PRO A 181 -16.98 4.56 16.99
N LEU A 182 -17.12 5.64 16.20
CA LEU A 182 -17.30 5.55 14.75
C LEU A 182 -16.05 4.99 14.06
N VAL A 183 -14.85 5.39 14.52
CA VAL A 183 -13.57 4.86 14.00
C VAL A 183 -13.37 3.38 14.37
N LEU A 184 -13.92 2.95 15.50
CA LEU A 184 -13.94 1.56 15.93
C LEU A 184 -15.02 0.71 15.23
N LEU A 185 -15.92 1.33 14.46
CA LEU A 185 -16.99 0.62 13.78
C LEU A 185 -16.45 0.03 12.46
N ASP A 186 -16.21 -1.27 12.46
CA ASP A 186 -15.68 -2.01 11.29
C ASP A 186 -16.76 -2.29 10.22
N ASP A 187 -17.98 -1.77 10.41
CA ASP A 187 -19.10 -1.98 9.49
C ASP A 187 -19.11 -0.92 8.38
N MET A 188 -18.55 -1.29 7.22
CA MET A 188 -18.55 -0.47 6.01
C MET A 188 -19.96 -0.08 5.53
N THR A 189 -20.99 -0.85 5.88
CA THR A 189 -22.38 -0.58 5.49
C THR A 189 -22.94 0.65 6.23
N ALA A 190 -22.62 0.77 7.52
CA ALA A 190 -23.03 1.91 8.33
C ALA A 190 -22.37 3.20 7.83
N ILE A 191 -21.08 3.13 7.50
CA ILE A 191 -20.31 4.26 6.95
C ILE A 191 -20.90 4.70 5.60
N ALA A 192 -21.22 3.75 4.71
CA ALA A 192 -21.81 4.07 3.41
C ALA A 192 -23.17 4.79 3.52
N ARG A 193 -24.02 4.38 4.47
CA ARG A 193 -25.30 5.06 4.73
C ARG A 193 -25.10 6.47 5.27
N LEU A 194 -24.13 6.66 6.18
CA LEU A 194 -23.83 7.94 6.79
C LEU A 194 -23.24 8.93 5.77
N ALA A 195 -22.41 8.44 4.84
CA ALA A 195 -21.93 9.22 3.69
C ALA A 195 -23.08 9.70 2.80
N GLY A 196 -24.08 8.84 2.54
CA GLY A 196 -25.29 9.23 1.79
C GLY A 196 -26.07 10.36 2.45
N VAL A 197 -26.19 10.35 3.79
CA VAL A 197 -26.80 11.45 4.56
C VAL A 197 -26.01 12.75 4.40
N GLY A 198 -24.67 12.67 4.43
CA GLY A 198 -23.80 13.83 4.22
C GLY A 198 -24.01 14.50 2.86
N VAL A 199 -24.06 13.71 1.78
CA VAL A 199 -24.31 14.25 0.43
C VAL A 199 -25.71 14.85 0.31
N ALA A 200 -26.73 14.19 0.84
CA ALA A 200 -28.10 14.72 0.83
C ALA A 200 -28.20 16.05 1.58
N ALA A 201 -27.54 16.17 2.73
CA ALA A 201 -27.47 17.41 3.49
C ALA A 201 -26.78 18.54 2.70
N SER A 202 -25.70 18.25 1.96
CA SER A 202 -25.00 19.24 1.12
C SER A 202 -25.80 19.72 -0.09
N ILE A 203 -26.76 18.93 -0.57
CA ILE A 203 -27.64 19.35 -1.69
C ILE A 203 -28.78 20.24 -1.18
N MET A 204 -29.25 19.98 0.04
CA MET A 204 -30.36 20.75 0.65
C MET A 204 -29.94 22.11 1.21
N TYR A 205 -28.66 22.31 1.46
CA TYR A 205 -28.08 23.54 2.00
C TYR A 205 -27.51 24.42 0.90
#